data_AF-A0A356CU05-F1
#
_entry.id   AF-A0A356CU05-F1
#
_cell.length_a   1.000
_cell.length_b   1.000
_cell.length_c   1.000
_cell.angle_alpha   90.00
_cell.angle_beta   90.00
_cell.angle_gamma   90.00
#
_symmetry.space_group_name_H-M   'P 1'
#
loop_
_entity.id
_entity.type
_entity.pdbx_description
1 polymer ?
#
loop_
_entity_poly.entity_id
_entity_poly.type
_entity_poly.pdbx_seq_one_letter_code
_entity_poly.pdbx_strand_id
1 'polypeptide(L)' 'MQLENFIGNTPLVTLQRMHGNSTSAIHLKLEGNNPA' A
#
# COMPACT_ATOMS: atom_id res chain seq x y z
N MET A 1 10.43 -12.81 19.54
CA MET A 1 9.65 -12.27 18.40
C MET A 1 10.00 -13.09 17.17
N GLN A 2 9.02 -13.46 16.36
CA GLN A 2 9.20 -14.28 15.16
C GLN A 2 8.83 -13.47 13.90
N LEU A 3 9.25 -13.92 12.71
CA LEU A 3 9.07 -13.18 11.45
C LEU A 3 7.59 -12.95 11.13
N GLU A 4 6.75 -13.94 11.42
CA GLU A 4 5.30 -13.89 11.27
C GLU A 4 4.65 -12.73 12.05
N ASN A 5 5.29 -12.23 13.10
CA ASN A 5 4.79 -11.08 13.86
C ASN A 5 4.89 -9.75 13.08
N PHE A 6 5.59 -9.74 11.94
CA PHE A 6 5.81 -8.57 11.09
C PHE A 6 5.06 -8.66 9.76
N ILE A 7 4.24 -9.70 9.56
CA ILE A 7 3.38 -9.84 8.37
C ILE A 7 2.07 -9.07 8.60
N GLY A 8 1.63 -8.33 7.59
CA GLY A 8 0.41 -7.52 7.62
C GLY A 8 0.68 -6.06 8.01
N ASN A 9 -0.40 -5.32 8.30
CA ASN A 9 -0.35 -3.88 8.60
C ASN A 9 0.40 -3.04 7.56
N THR A 10 0.38 -3.49 6.30
CA THR A 10 0.95 -2.76 5.18
C THR A 10 0.16 -1.48 4.92
N PRO A 11 0.83 -0.39 4.57
CA PRO A 11 0.19 0.91 4.45
C PRO A 11 -0.79 0.95 3.27
N LEU A 12 -1.92 1.63 3.50
CA LEU A 12 -2.83 2.08 2.45
C LEU A 12 -2.44 3.51 2.07
N VAL A 13 -2.14 3.74 0.80
CA VAL A 13 -1.69 5.04 0.29
C VAL A 13 -2.58 5.52 -0.86
N THR A 14 -2.71 6.85 -1.02
CA THR A 14 -3.47 7.46 -2.13
C THR A 14 -2.53 7.90 -3.23
N LEU A 15 -2.83 7.50 -4.47
CA LEU A 15 -2.06 7.89 -5.65
C LEU A 15 -2.22 9.39 -5.95
N GLN A 16 -1.12 10.15 -5.93
CA GLN A 16 -1.13 11.61 -6.13
C GLN A 16 -0.81 12.06 -7.56
N ARG A 17 -0.27 11.17 -8.40
CA ARG A 17 0.15 11.47 -9.78
C ARG A 17 -0.25 10.31 -10.68
N MET A 18 -0.12 10.49 -12.00
CA MET A 18 -0.41 9.46 -13.01
C MET A 18 -1.88 9.02 -13.14
N HIS A 19 -2.84 9.70 -12.48
CA HIS A 19 -4.28 9.43 -12.65
C HIS A 19 -4.99 10.38 -13.63
N GLY A 20 -4.23 11.15 -14.42
CA GLY A 20 -4.73 12.04 -15.47
C GLY A 20 -5.73 13.09 -14.94
N ASN A 21 -6.81 13.32 -15.69
CA ASN A 21 -7.88 14.26 -15.33
C ASN A 21 -9.00 13.61 -14.47
N SER A 22 -8.81 12.37 -14.00
CA SER A 22 -9.80 11.72 -13.15
C SER A 22 -9.84 12.36 -11.77
N THR A 23 -11.03 12.63 -11.25
CA THR A 23 -11.28 13.07 -9.87
C THR A 23 -11.46 11.91 -8.90
N SER A 24 -11.47 10.66 -9.39
CA SER A 24 -11.63 9.48 -8.55
C SER A 24 -10.36 9.20 -7.76
N ALA A 25 -10.50 8.93 -6.47
CA ALA A 25 -9.37 8.52 -5.63
C ALA A 25 -8.96 7.07 -5.96
N ILE A 26 -7.65 6.86 -6.16
CA ILE A 26 -7.06 5.53 -6.33
C ILE A 26 -6.22 5.24 -5.09
N HIS A 27 -6.55 4.15 -4.40
CA HIS A 27 -5.82 3.69 -3.21
C HIS A 27 -5.03 2.42 -3.52
N LEU A 28 -3.83 2.31 -2.97
CA LEU A 28 -2.97 1.13 -3.09
C LEU A 28 -2.63 0.58 -1.72
N LYS A 29 -2.74 -0.73 -1.56
CA LYS A 29 -2.24 -1.46 -0.40
C LYS A 29 -0.87 -2.03 -0.74
N LEU A 30 0.18 -1.57 -0.04
CA LEU A 30 1.57 -1.91 -0.38
C LEU A 30 1.99 -3.26 0.21
N GLU A 31 1.36 -4.36 -0.23
CA GLU A 31 1.63 -5.72 0.29
C GLU A 31 3.07 -6.21 0.08
N GLY A 32 3.81 -5.64 -0.88
CA GLY A 32 5.24 -5.90 -1.07
C GLY A 32 6.13 -5.37 0.06
N ASN A 33 5.58 -4.59 1.01
CA ASN A 33 6.30 -4.16 2.21
C ASN A 33 6.29 -5.21 3.34
N ASN A 34 5.64 -6.36 3.14
CA ASN A 34 5.84 -7.50 4.05
C ASN A 34 7.27 -8.04 3.92
N PRO A 35 7.87 -8.56 5.01
CA PRO A 35 9.16 -9.24 4.94
C PRO A 35 9.14 -10.43 3.95
N ALA A 36 10.18 -10.54 3.12
CA ALA A 36 10.36 -11.62 2.14
C ALA A 36 11.21 -12.77 2.69
#